data_AF-A0A511QEU5-F1
#
_entry.id   AF-A0A511QEU5-F1
#
_cell.length_a   1.000
_cell.length_b   1.000
_cell.length_c   1.000
_cell.angle_alpha   90.00
_cell.angle_beta   90.00
_cell.angle_gamma   90.00
#
_symmetry.space_group_name_H-M   'P 1'
#
loop_
_entity.id
_entity.type
_entity.pdbx_description
1 polymer ?
#
loop_
_entity_poly.entity_id
_entity_poly.type
_entity_poly.pdbx_seq_one_letter_code
_entity_poly.pdbx_strand_id
1 'polypeptide(L)'
;MRIVSINKGFLLILLYLSLCGVVHSETTNVVCASIDGVEWEWLYDEDGRYTQIEGVWGIQPVRARTYIKYFNVAKEKYNEIQQRCQLQAKFAHPADSIFSSWSLFKIITEEGLYMLTEGYVNTLMPYGGITDSGIH
;
A
#
# COMPACT_ATOMS: atom_id res chain seq x y z
N MET A 1 36.46 -29.27 -28.87
CA MET A 1 35.53 -28.91 -27.78
C MET A 1 36.35 -28.17 -26.72
N ARG A 2 36.24 -26.85 -26.59
CA ARG A 2 37.04 -26.07 -25.61
C ARG A 2 36.24 -25.99 -24.30
N ILE A 3 36.82 -26.51 -23.23
CA ILE A 3 36.27 -26.41 -21.87
C ILE A 3 36.60 -25.02 -21.36
N VAL A 4 35.58 -24.18 -21.20
CA VAL A 4 35.73 -22.86 -20.56
C VAL A 4 35.91 -23.09 -19.07
N SER A 5 37.10 -22.77 -18.54
CA SER A 5 37.36 -22.80 -17.10
C SER A 5 36.65 -21.61 -16.46
N ILE A 6 35.48 -21.86 -15.88
CA ILE A 6 34.72 -20.83 -15.16
C ILE A 6 35.42 -20.58 -13.82
N ASN A 7 35.89 -19.35 -13.62
CA ASN A 7 36.55 -18.95 -12.38
C ASN A 7 35.55 -19.08 -11.22
N LYS A 8 35.92 -19.81 -10.15
CA LYS A 8 35.05 -20.07 -8.99
C LYS A 8 34.51 -18.78 -8.36
N GLY A 9 35.28 -17.69 -8.42
CA GLY A 9 34.84 -16.36 -7.97
C GLY A 9 33.68 -15.79 -8.78
N PHE A 10 33.63 -16.06 -10.08
CA PHE A 10 32.55 -15.60 -10.97
C PHE A 10 31.22 -16.32 -10.67
N LEU A 11 31.31 -17.61 -10.34
CA LEU A 11 30.17 -18.42 -9.90
C LEU A 11 29.58 -17.92 -8.57
N LEU A 12 30.43 -17.48 -7.64
CA LEU A 12 29.99 -16.91 -6.36
C LEU A 12 29.29 -15.56 -6.53
N ILE A 13 29.75 -14.71 -7.45
CA ILE A 13 29.13 -13.41 -7.76
C ILE A 13 27.73 -13.61 -8.37
N LEU A 14 27.59 -14.54 -9.31
CA LEU A 14 26.30 -14.87 -9.93
C LEU A 14 25.31 -15.45 -8.91
N LEU A 15 25.79 -16.27 -7.97
CA LEU A 15 24.95 -16.80 -6.89
C LEU A 15 24.49 -15.67 -5.95
N TYR A 16 25.34 -14.69 -5.65
CA TYR A 16 24.99 -13.55 -4.80
C TYR A 16 23.95 -12.63 -5.46
N LEU A 17 24.09 -12.33 -6.76
CA LEU A 17 23.11 -11.52 -7.50
C LEU A 17 21.73 -12.20 -7.61
N SER A 18 21.69 -13.54 -7.63
CA SER A 18 20.43 -14.30 -7.66
C SER A 18 19.59 -14.17 -6.39
N LEU A 19 20.17 -13.74 -5.26
CA LEU A 19 19.46 -13.61 -3.98
C LEU A 19 18.84 -12.22 -3.76
N CYS A 20 19.16 -11.24 -4.61
CA CYS A 20 18.49 -9.94 -4.58
C CYS A 20 17.13 -10.06 -5.31
N GLY A 21 16.08 -10.42 -4.58
CA GLY A 21 14.71 -10.27 -5.06
C GLY A 21 14.41 -8.80 -5.34
N VAL A 22 13.90 -8.50 -6.54
CA VAL A 22 13.47 -7.15 -6.90
C VAL A 22 12.13 -6.88 -6.22
N VAL A 23 12.12 -6.09 -5.14
CA VAL A 23 10.88 -5.54 -4.58
C VAL A 23 10.51 -4.33 -5.44
N HIS A 24 9.46 -4.45 -6.23
CA HIS A 24 8.92 -3.31 -6.98
C HIS A 24 8.10 -2.45 -6.03
N SER A 25 8.56 -1.24 -5.78
CA SER A 25 7.79 -0.19 -5.12
C SER A 25 6.92 0.50 -6.17
N GLU A 26 5.63 0.63 -5.88
CA GLU A 26 4.63 1.36 -6.67
C GLU A 26 4.33 2.71 -5.99
N THR A 27 3.70 3.63 -6.71
CA THR A 27 3.20 4.89 -6.17
C THR A 27 1.69 4.93 -6.21
N THR A 28 1.08 5.54 -5.19
CA THR A 28 -0.37 5.80 -5.16
C THR A 28 -0.66 7.19 -4.61
N ASN A 29 -1.82 7.74 -4.94
CA ASN A 29 -2.24 9.03 -4.41
C ASN A 29 -2.87 8.86 -3.03
N VAL A 30 -2.88 9.94 -2.24
CA VAL A 30 -3.49 9.97 -0.91
C VAL A 30 -4.76 10.80 -0.92
N VAL A 31 -5.79 10.26 -0.29
CA VAL A 31 -7.06 10.92 -0.08
C VAL A 31 -7.39 10.91 1.41
N CYS A 32 -7.90 12.02 1.93
CA CYS A 32 -8.38 12.13 3.31
C CYS A 32 -9.89 11.92 3.31
N ALA A 33 -10.38 10.94 4.07
CA ALA A 33 -11.81 10.64 4.16
C ALA A 33 -12.30 10.54 5.60
N SER A 34 -13.57 10.85 5.81
CA SER A 34 -14.27 10.56 7.07
C SER A 34 -14.35 9.05 7.31
N ILE A 35 -14.61 8.64 8.56
CA ILE A 35 -14.66 7.23 8.95
C ILE A 35 -15.74 6.43 8.19
N ASP A 36 -16.80 7.12 7.74
CA ASP A 36 -17.91 6.58 6.95
C ASP A 36 -17.69 6.70 5.43
N GLY A 37 -16.57 7.29 4.99
CA GLY A 37 -16.20 7.43 3.58
C GLY A 37 -17.04 8.43 2.77
N VAL A 38 -17.97 9.15 3.40
CA VAL A 38 -18.89 10.08 2.71
C VAL A 38 -18.17 11.38 2.34
N GLU A 39 -17.45 11.97 3.28
CA GLU A 39 -16.70 13.20 3.07
C GLU A 39 -15.26 12.87 2.73
N TRP A 40 -14.80 13.32 1.57
CA TRP A 40 -13.43 13.06 1.17
C TRP A 40 -12.83 14.15 0.30
N GLU A 41 -11.51 14.24 0.34
CA GLU A 41 -10.75 15.17 -0.48
C GLU A 41 -9.33 14.64 -0.76
N TRP A 42 -8.82 14.94 -1.95
CA TRP A 42 -7.44 14.64 -2.28
C TRP A 42 -6.48 15.41 -1.38
N LEU A 43 -5.44 14.74 -0.91
CA LEU A 43 -4.37 15.40 -0.18
C LEU A 43 -3.41 16.05 -1.17
N TYR A 44 -3.27 17.37 -1.13
CA TYR A 44 -2.38 18.12 -2.02
C TYR A 44 -1.05 18.46 -1.36
N ASP A 45 0.04 18.40 -2.12
CA ASP A 45 1.35 18.94 -1.72
C ASP A 45 1.38 20.49 -1.80
N GLU A 46 2.50 21.10 -1.39
CA GLU A 46 2.66 22.57 -1.39
C GLU A 46 2.57 23.19 -2.79
N ASP A 47 2.85 22.40 -3.84
CA ASP A 47 2.77 22.81 -5.24
C ASP A 47 1.35 22.64 -5.82
N GLY A 48 0.39 22.16 -5.02
CA GLY A 48 -0.99 21.90 -5.45
C GLY A 48 -1.17 20.62 -6.28
N ARG A 49 -0.18 19.71 -6.29
CA ARG A 49 -0.29 18.38 -6.91
C ARG A 49 -0.79 17.36 -5.90
N TYR A 50 -1.28 16.21 -6.39
CA TYR A 50 -1.64 15.12 -5.50
C TYR A 50 -0.42 14.61 -4.74
N THR A 51 -0.57 14.45 -3.43
CA THR A 51 0.43 13.78 -2.60
C THR A 51 0.48 12.32 -3.01
N GLN A 52 1.66 11.89 -3.45
CA GLN A 52 1.94 10.50 -3.77
C GLN A 52 2.79 9.85 -2.68
N ILE A 53 2.55 8.57 -2.46
CA ILE A 53 3.29 7.76 -1.49
C ILE A 53 3.73 6.45 -2.14
N GLU A 54 4.95 6.05 -1.83
CA GLU A 54 5.56 4.82 -2.32
C GLU A 54 5.24 3.64 -1.41
N GLY A 55 5.06 2.46 -2.01
CA GLY A 55 4.67 1.26 -1.27
C GLY A 55 4.31 0.10 -2.19
N VAL A 56 3.55 -0.87 -1.67
CA VAL A 56 3.22 -2.08 -2.42
C VAL A 56 1.75 -2.46 -2.21
N TRP A 57 1.01 -2.67 -3.29
CA TRP A 57 -0.36 -3.15 -3.22
C TRP A 57 -0.44 -4.61 -2.74
N GLY A 58 -1.49 -4.91 -1.97
CA GLY A 58 -1.78 -6.26 -1.51
C GLY A 58 -3.26 -6.50 -1.25
N ILE A 59 -3.60 -7.76 -1.00
CA ILE A 59 -4.95 -8.19 -0.61
C ILE A 59 -4.88 -9.08 0.63
N GLN A 60 -5.83 -8.90 1.55
CA GLN A 60 -5.94 -9.68 2.79
C GLN A 60 -7.30 -10.38 2.81
N PRO A 61 -7.36 -11.71 2.92
CA PRO A 61 -8.63 -12.40 3.13
C PRO A 61 -9.18 -12.03 4.51
N VAL A 62 -10.47 -11.67 4.58
CA VAL A 62 -11.16 -11.37 5.85
C VAL A 62 -12.22 -12.41 6.21
N ARG A 63 -12.90 -12.96 5.20
CA ARG A 63 -13.87 -14.07 5.33
C ARG A 63 -13.84 -14.91 4.06
N ALA A 64 -14.58 -16.02 4.04
CA ALA A 64 -14.72 -16.86 2.86
C ALA A 64 -15.06 -15.98 1.64
N ARG A 65 -14.15 -15.98 0.65
CA ARG A 65 -14.30 -15.25 -0.62
C ARG A 65 -14.37 -13.72 -0.51
N THR A 66 -14.01 -13.13 0.63
CA THR A 66 -14.04 -11.68 0.86
C THR A 66 -12.64 -11.18 1.19
N TYR A 67 -12.20 -10.13 0.51
CA TYR A 67 -10.84 -9.58 0.63
C TYR A 67 -10.86 -8.07 0.91
N ILE A 68 -9.86 -7.59 1.63
CA ILE A 68 -9.55 -6.15 1.72
C ILE A 68 -8.33 -5.88 0.84
N LYS A 69 -8.43 -4.88 -0.05
CA LYS A 69 -7.27 -4.34 -0.75
C LYS A 69 -6.58 -3.32 0.16
N TYR A 70 -5.25 -3.38 0.23
CA TYR A 70 -4.46 -2.47 1.05
C TYR A 70 -3.17 -2.05 0.35
N PHE A 71 -2.61 -0.92 0.78
CA PHE A 71 -1.30 -0.44 0.34
C PHE A 71 -0.30 -0.51 1.50
N ASN A 72 0.74 -1.32 1.35
CA ASN A 72 1.82 -1.43 2.33
C ASN A 72 2.69 -0.18 2.31
N VAL A 73 2.96 0.38 3.48
CA VAL A 73 3.80 1.57 3.61
C VAL A 73 4.55 1.58 4.94
N ALA A 74 5.71 2.24 4.99
CA ALA A 74 6.43 2.47 6.24
C ALA A 74 5.60 3.33 7.20
N LYS A 75 5.64 3.00 8.50
CA LYS A 75 4.89 3.70 9.54
C LYS A 75 5.18 5.20 9.57
N GLU A 76 6.42 5.60 9.37
CA GLU A 76 6.86 7.01 9.40
C GLU A 76 6.17 7.78 8.27
N LYS A 77 6.14 7.20 7.08
CA LYS A 77 5.49 7.80 5.90
C LYS A 77 3.98 7.87 6.03
N TYR A 78 3.36 6.85 6.62
CA TYR A 78 1.95 6.93 6.96
C TYR A 78 1.66 8.04 7.98
N ASN A 79 2.48 8.16 9.03
CA ASN A 79 2.27 9.18 10.06
C ASN A 79 2.36 10.60 9.48
N GLU A 80 3.31 10.86 8.57
CA GLU A 80 3.43 12.15 7.86
C GLU A 80 2.13 12.53 7.13
N ILE A 81 1.54 11.61 6.38
CA ILE A 81 0.30 11.88 5.62
C ILE A 81 -0.94 11.89 6.52
N GLN A 82 -0.99 11.03 7.53
CA GLN A 82 -2.12 10.95 8.45
C GLN A 82 -2.23 12.22 9.29
N GLN A 83 -1.11 12.80 9.75
CA GLN A 83 -1.11 14.08 10.47
C GLN A 83 -1.74 15.21 9.64
N ARG A 84 -1.52 15.20 8.32
CA ARG A 84 -2.11 16.20 7.42
C ARG A 84 -3.62 15.99 7.27
N CYS A 85 -4.09 14.75 7.14
CA CYS A 85 -5.54 14.45 7.12
C CYS A 85 -6.23 14.74 8.46
N GLN A 86 -5.53 14.60 9.58
CA GLN A 86 -6.07 14.89 10.91
C GLN A 86 -6.40 16.37 11.11
N LEU A 87 -5.75 17.28 10.39
CA LEU A 87 -6.11 18.71 10.41
C LEU A 87 -7.56 18.96 9.95
N GLN A 88 -8.15 17.99 9.25
CA GLN A 88 -9.52 18.00 8.74
C GLN A 88 -10.41 16.97 9.46
N ALA A 89 -9.95 16.39 10.58
CA ALA A 89 -10.60 15.30 11.30
C ALA A 89 -10.89 14.06 10.43
N LYS A 90 -9.99 13.76 9.47
CA LYS A 90 -10.12 12.67 8.50
C LYS A 90 -8.97 11.65 8.61
N PHE A 91 -9.15 10.51 7.94
CA PHE A 91 -8.21 9.39 7.85
C PHE A 91 -7.60 9.32 6.45
N ALA A 92 -6.31 9.02 6.38
CA ALA A 92 -5.58 8.87 5.14
C ALA A 92 -5.87 7.50 4.51
N HIS A 93 -6.22 7.50 3.23
CA HIS A 93 -6.44 6.31 2.42
C HIS A 93 -5.61 6.37 1.13
N PRO A 94 -5.08 5.23 0.65
CA PRO A 94 -4.49 5.12 -0.68
C PRO A 94 -5.58 5.03 -1.75
N ALA A 95 -5.38 5.73 -2.86
CA ALA A 95 -6.27 5.71 -4.01
C ALA A 95 -5.48 5.77 -5.33
N ASP A 96 -5.69 4.76 -6.18
CA ASP A 96 -5.07 4.69 -7.51
C ASP A 96 -5.62 5.77 -8.45
N SER A 97 -6.92 6.11 -8.33
CA SER A 97 -7.57 7.13 -9.15
C SER A 97 -8.88 7.64 -8.56
N ILE A 98 -9.48 8.66 -9.19
CA ILE A 98 -10.83 9.17 -8.85
C ILE A 98 -11.95 8.13 -8.98
N PHE A 99 -11.71 7.03 -9.69
CA PHE A 99 -12.68 5.95 -9.88
C PHE A 99 -12.35 4.71 -9.04
N SER A 100 -11.23 4.71 -8.32
CA SER A 100 -10.83 3.55 -7.52
C SER A 100 -11.62 3.47 -6.22
N SER A 101 -12.02 2.27 -5.83
CA SER A 101 -12.54 2.01 -4.49
C SER A 101 -11.49 2.30 -3.44
N TRP A 102 -11.93 2.87 -2.32
CA TRP A 102 -11.12 3.09 -1.14
C TRP A 102 -10.45 1.79 -0.69
N SER A 103 -9.16 1.87 -0.39
CA SER A 103 -8.36 0.80 0.21
C SER A 103 -7.82 1.29 1.55
N LEU A 104 -7.24 0.39 2.36
CA LEU A 104 -6.59 0.78 3.61
C LEU A 104 -5.08 0.86 3.45
N PHE A 105 -4.40 1.65 4.28
CA PHE A 105 -2.98 1.43 4.47
C PHE A 105 -2.73 0.21 5.37
N LYS A 106 -1.65 -0.50 5.09
CA LYS A 106 -1.09 -1.52 5.98
C LYS A 106 0.30 -1.07 6.36
N ILE A 107 0.46 -0.58 7.59
CA ILE A 107 1.71 -0.03 8.07
C ILE A 107 2.68 -1.13 8.47
N ILE A 108 3.94 -0.98 8.08
CA ILE A 108 5.06 -1.83 8.47
C ILE A 108 5.84 -1.07 9.55
N THR A 109 5.95 -1.63 10.74
CA THR A 109 6.75 -1.05 11.83
C THR A 109 8.24 -1.35 11.64
N GLU A 110 9.11 -0.61 12.33
CA GLU A 110 10.56 -0.90 12.38
C GLU A 110 10.88 -2.32 12.87
N GLU A 111 9.98 -2.90 13.67
CA GLU A 111 10.06 -4.26 14.20
C GLU A 111 9.56 -5.32 13.19
N GLY A 112 9.09 -4.91 12.02
CA GLY A 112 8.54 -5.80 10.98
C GLY A 112 7.11 -6.27 11.26
N LEU A 113 6.40 -5.64 12.21
CA LEU A 113 4.99 -5.92 12.47
C LEU A 113 4.11 -5.18 11.44
N TYR A 114 2.97 -5.79 11.13
CA TYR A 114 2.00 -5.22 10.20
C TYR A 114 0.71 -4.86 10.92
N MET A 115 0.19 -3.65 10.67
CA MET A 115 -1.10 -3.22 11.19
C MET A 115 -1.93 -2.57 10.08
N LEU A 116 -3.22 -2.91 10.00
CA LEU A 116 -4.15 -2.17 9.14
C LEU A 116 -4.53 -0.87 9.84
N THR A 117 -4.67 0.20 9.07
CA THR A 117 -5.05 1.51 9.59
C THR A 117 -6.56 1.62 9.77
N GLU A 118 -6.98 2.54 10.63
CA GLU A 118 -8.38 2.93 10.77
C GLU A 118 -8.86 3.66 9.50
N GLY A 119 -10.17 3.65 9.27
CA GLY A 119 -10.79 4.33 8.14
C GLY A 119 -11.93 3.52 7.51
N TYR A 120 -12.47 4.05 6.42
CA TYR A 120 -13.53 3.39 5.66
C TYR A 120 -13.02 2.16 4.90
N VAL A 121 -13.74 1.03 4.97
CA VAL A 121 -13.30 -0.26 4.43
C VAL A 121 -14.21 -0.75 3.32
N ASN A 122 -13.65 -0.91 2.12
CA ASN A 122 -14.30 -1.69 1.06
C ASN A 122 -13.83 -3.13 1.09
N THR A 123 -14.78 -4.06 0.98
CA THR A 123 -14.47 -5.46 0.76
C THR A 123 -14.73 -5.86 -0.70
N LEU A 124 -13.83 -6.66 -1.25
CA LEU A 124 -13.89 -7.22 -2.58
C LEU A 124 -14.45 -8.65 -2.51
N MET A 125 -15.50 -8.93 -3.28
CA MET A 125 -16.01 -10.28 -3.53
C MET A 125 -15.47 -10.84 -4.87
N PRO A 126 -15.49 -12.17 -5.10
CA PRO A 126 -14.84 -12.79 -6.26
C PRO A 126 -15.52 -12.46 -7.60
N TYR A 127 -16.77 -11.98 -7.55
CA TYR A 127 -17.56 -11.62 -8.73
C TYR A 127 -17.53 -10.11 -9.03
N GLY A 128 -16.55 -9.37 -8.50
CA GLY A 128 -16.37 -7.95 -8.78
C GLY A 128 -17.36 -7.02 -8.06
N GLY A 129 -18.17 -7.56 -7.14
CA GLY A 129 -18.99 -6.77 -6.24
C GLY A 129 -18.13 -6.15 -5.13
N ILE A 130 -18.22 -4.83 -4.97
CA ILE A 130 -17.71 -4.12 -3.79
C ILE A 130 -18.88 -4.01 -2.82
N THR A 131 -18.66 -4.45 -1.57
CA THR A 131 -19.66 -4.24 -0.51
C THR A 131 -19.06 -3.36 0.58
N ASP A 132 -19.79 -2.30 0.92
CA ASP A 132 -19.51 -1.49 2.10
C ASP A 132 -19.65 -2.38 3.34
N SER A 133 -18.56 -2.54 4.07
CA SER A 133 -18.53 -3.28 5.32
C SER A 133 -17.89 -2.35 6.34
N GLY A 134 -18.68 -1.49 6.98
CA GLY A 134 -18.27 -0.80 8.19
C GLY A 134 -17.89 -1.82 9.26
N ILE A 135 -16.60 -2.15 9.35
CA ILE A 135 -16.04 -2.97 10.42
C ILE A 135 -15.63 -1.97 11.50
N HIS A 136 -16.50 -1.85 12.52
CA HIS A 136 -16.20 -1.19 13.79
C HIS A 136 -15.30 -2.06 14.67
#